data_AF-A0A2N5A5J7-F1
#
_entry.id   AF-A0A2N5A5J7-F1
#
_cell.length_a   1.000
_cell.length_b   1.000
_cell.length_c   1.000
_cell.angle_alpha   90.00
_cell.angle_beta   90.00
_cell.angle_gamma   90.00
#
_symmetry.space_group_name_H-M   'P 1'
#
loop_
_entity.id
_entity.type
_entity.pdbx_description
1 polymer ?
#
loop_
_entity_poly.entity_id
_entity_poly.type
_entity_poly.pdbx_seq_one_letter_code
_entity_poly.pdbx_strand_id
1 'polypeptide(L)'
;RKHRPAKPLAVMLPSAAGLPADAAALMGSPAAPIVLIAKAQVSGLCDEIAPGLAEVGVMLPSNPLQHLLLQALARPIVMTSGNLSGRPPALSNAQALNDLADIADGFLLHNRDILQRMDDSLVRSSGEMLRRARGYVPDALPLPPGLRDIPPLLALGADMKNTFCLARGSEALLSQHFGDLGEEGVEQQWRSTLQLMQSIYAFVPQRVVVDAHPGYRSTQWAASLSLPVETVLHHHAHA
;
A
#
# COMPACT_ATOMS: atom_id res chain seq x y z
N ARG A 1 11.00 16.05 -14.18
CA ARG A 1 11.73 15.76 -12.92
C ARG A 1 11.61 14.30 -12.49
N LYS A 2 10.40 13.76 -12.25
CA LYS A 2 10.23 12.37 -11.75
C LYS A 2 10.37 11.22 -12.78
N HIS A 3 10.68 11.52 -14.05
CA HIS A 3 10.77 10.52 -15.14
C HIS A 3 9.58 9.55 -15.21
N ARG A 4 8.35 10.08 -15.07
CA ARG A 4 7.09 9.32 -15.02
C ARG A 4 6.18 9.75 -16.18
N PRO A 5 6.39 9.24 -17.40
CA PRO A 5 5.76 9.81 -18.61
C PRO A 5 4.25 9.52 -18.73
N ALA A 6 3.78 8.36 -18.26
CA ALA A 6 2.38 7.94 -18.50
C ALA A 6 1.67 7.34 -17.28
N LYS A 7 2.38 7.01 -16.19
CA LYS A 7 1.77 6.34 -15.04
C LYS A 7 0.85 7.34 -14.30
N PRO A 8 -0.44 7.01 -14.12
CA PRO A 8 -1.44 7.96 -13.61
C PRO A 8 -1.07 8.51 -12.23
N LEU A 9 -1.51 9.74 -11.97
CA LEU A 9 -1.28 10.46 -10.72
C LEU A 9 -2.54 10.44 -9.87
N ALA A 10 -2.39 10.13 -8.58
CA ALA A 10 -3.49 10.26 -7.64
C ALA A 10 -3.71 11.75 -7.33
N VAL A 11 -4.98 12.14 -7.19
CA VAL A 11 -5.40 13.52 -6.97
C VAL A 11 -6.22 13.62 -5.68
N MET A 12 -5.85 14.56 -4.82
CA MET A 12 -6.65 14.91 -3.65
C MET A 12 -7.66 16.00 -4.01
N LEU A 13 -8.93 15.77 -3.70
CA LEU A 13 -10.02 16.70 -3.93
C LEU A 13 -10.40 17.43 -2.64
N PRO A 14 -10.83 18.70 -2.70
CA PRO A 14 -11.27 19.44 -1.52
C PRO A 14 -12.59 18.93 -0.93
N SER A 15 -13.45 18.33 -1.77
CA SER A 15 -14.72 17.72 -1.35
C SER A 15 -15.12 16.60 -2.32
N ALA A 16 -16.07 15.77 -1.89
CA ALA A 16 -16.68 14.74 -2.74
C ALA A 16 -17.96 15.23 -3.45
N ALA A 17 -18.22 16.54 -3.45
CA ALA A 17 -19.43 17.09 -4.06
C ALA A 17 -19.47 16.79 -5.57
N GLY A 18 -20.59 16.25 -6.05
CA GLY A 18 -20.78 15.88 -7.46
C GLY A 18 -20.21 14.51 -7.85
N LEU A 19 -19.58 13.79 -6.93
CA LEU A 19 -19.09 12.43 -7.18
C LEU A 19 -20.19 11.38 -6.93
N PRO A 20 -20.09 10.18 -7.53
CA PRO A 20 -21.00 9.07 -7.22
C PRO A 20 -21.06 8.76 -5.73
N ALA A 21 -22.25 8.47 -5.20
CA ALA A 21 -22.48 8.25 -3.77
C ALA A 21 -21.58 7.14 -3.19
N ASP A 22 -21.42 6.03 -3.91
CA ASP A 22 -20.59 4.90 -3.47
C ASP A 22 -19.10 5.30 -3.37
N ALA A 23 -18.61 6.06 -4.35
CA ALA A 23 -17.24 6.57 -4.32
C ALA A 23 -17.03 7.57 -3.18
N ALA A 24 -17.99 8.48 -2.96
CA ALA A 24 -17.97 9.43 -1.86
C ALA A 24 -17.98 8.72 -0.49
N ALA A 25 -18.79 7.67 -0.35
CA ALA A 25 -18.85 6.86 0.87
C ALA A 25 -17.53 6.13 1.14
N LEU A 26 -16.91 5.52 0.12
CA LEU A 26 -15.61 4.86 0.25
C LEU A 26 -14.53 5.86 0.70
N MET A 27 -14.43 7.02 0.04
CA MET A 27 -13.46 8.06 0.39
C MET A 27 -13.71 8.69 1.76
N GLY A 28 -14.97 8.81 2.17
CA GLY A 28 -15.38 9.35 3.47
C GLY A 28 -15.25 8.37 4.64
N SER A 29 -14.93 7.10 4.36
CA SER A 29 -14.68 6.10 5.40
C SER A 29 -13.41 6.43 6.21
N PRO A 30 -13.25 5.88 7.43
CA PRO A 30 -12.02 6.03 8.20
C PRO A 30 -10.76 5.58 7.46
N ALA A 31 -10.89 4.64 6.50
CA ALA A 31 -9.77 4.18 5.71
C ALA A 31 -9.26 5.24 4.71
N ALA A 32 -10.16 6.13 4.24
CA ALA A 32 -9.90 7.18 3.27
C ALA A 32 -8.96 6.74 2.12
N PRO A 33 -9.35 5.71 1.34
CA PRO A 33 -8.55 5.18 0.24
C PRO A 33 -8.56 6.15 -0.95
N ILE A 34 -7.63 5.93 -1.88
CA ILE A 34 -7.78 6.39 -3.25
C ILE A 34 -8.86 5.54 -3.91
N VAL A 35 -9.84 6.19 -4.55
CA VAL A 35 -10.91 5.54 -5.30
C VAL A 35 -10.74 5.84 -6.78
N LEU A 36 -10.67 4.80 -7.61
CA LEU A 36 -10.74 4.94 -9.07
C LEU A 36 -12.18 5.27 -9.48
N ILE A 37 -12.34 6.39 -10.17
CA ILE A 37 -13.62 6.85 -10.75
C ILE A 37 -13.42 7.26 -12.20
N ALA A 38 -14.51 7.29 -12.98
CA ALA A 38 -14.44 7.71 -14.38
C ALA A 38 -13.98 9.17 -14.47
N LYS A 39 -12.99 9.46 -15.32
CA LYS A 39 -12.39 10.79 -15.47
C LYS A 39 -13.42 11.86 -15.83
N ALA A 40 -14.44 11.50 -16.61
CA ALA A 40 -15.54 12.38 -16.98
C ALA A 40 -16.39 12.86 -15.79
N GLN A 41 -16.31 12.18 -14.64
CA GLN A 41 -17.02 12.55 -13.41
C GLN A 41 -16.21 13.52 -12.53
N VAL A 42 -14.98 13.86 -12.92
CA VAL A 42 -14.11 14.76 -12.16
C VAL A 42 -13.74 15.97 -13.02
N SER A 43 -14.21 17.15 -12.60
CA SER A 43 -13.87 18.40 -13.27
C SER A 43 -12.59 19.01 -12.71
N GLY A 44 -11.95 19.89 -13.49
CA GLY A 44 -10.77 20.65 -13.05
C GLY A 44 -9.46 19.87 -13.05
N LEU A 45 -9.41 18.70 -13.70
CA LEU A 45 -8.18 17.94 -13.91
C LEU A 45 -7.62 18.20 -15.30
N CYS A 46 -6.29 18.30 -15.44
CA CYS A 46 -5.64 18.31 -16.75
C CYS A 46 -5.56 16.89 -17.34
N ASP A 47 -5.43 16.81 -18.65
CA ASP A 47 -5.37 15.52 -19.37
C ASP A 47 -4.17 14.66 -18.98
N GLU A 48 -3.09 15.28 -18.49
CA GLU A 48 -1.86 14.61 -18.07
C GLU A 48 -1.98 13.85 -16.73
N ILE A 49 -3.09 13.97 -15.99
CA ILE A 49 -3.29 13.22 -14.74
C ILE A 49 -3.37 11.71 -15.00
N ALA A 50 -4.08 11.32 -16.06
CA ALA A 50 -4.31 9.92 -16.43
C ALA A 50 -4.36 9.80 -17.98
N PRO A 51 -3.23 10.01 -18.67
CA PRO A 51 -3.19 10.06 -20.12
C PRO A 51 -3.54 8.69 -20.72
N GLY A 52 -4.46 8.67 -21.68
CA GLY A 52 -4.91 7.44 -22.34
C GLY A 52 -5.77 6.50 -21.46
N LEU A 53 -6.15 6.92 -20.24
CA LEU A 53 -6.98 6.13 -19.33
C LEU A 53 -8.36 6.77 -19.15
N ALA A 54 -9.36 5.91 -18.92
CA ALA A 54 -10.75 6.31 -18.67
C ALA A 54 -11.02 6.65 -17.20
N GLU A 55 -10.14 6.21 -16.29
CA GLU A 55 -10.30 6.36 -14.84
C GLU A 55 -9.18 7.22 -14.25
N VAL A 56 -9.50 7.88 -13.14
CA VAL A 56 -8.56 8.65 -12.31
C VAL A 56 -8.69 8.21 -10.86
N GLY A 57 -7.57 8.12 -10.16
CA GLY A 57 -7.55 7.88 -8.72
C GLY A 57 -7.72 9.18 -7.96
N VAL A 58 -8.82 9.31 -7.23
CA VAL A 58 -9.10 10.46 -6.38
C VAL A 58 -9.14 10.08 -4.91
N MET A 59 -8.82 11.01 -4.02
CA MET A 59 -8.90 10.83 -2.57
C MET A 59 -9.35 12.12 -1.88
N LEU A 60 -9.83 12.00 -0.65
CA LEU A 60 -10.12 13.15 0.22
C LEU A 60 -8.97 13.40 1.22
N PRO A 61 -8.84 14.62 1.76
CA PRO A 61 -7.95 14.87 2.89
C PRO A 61 -8.31 13.95 4.06
N SER A 62 -7.29 13.32 4.64
CA SER A 62 -7.44 12.28 5.67
C SER A 62 -6.56 12.49 6.90
N ASN A 63 -5.82 13.59 6.94
CA ASN A 63 -5.09 14.05 8.12
C ASN A 63 -5.20 15.58 8.26
N PRO A 64 -4.94 16.15 9.45
CA PRO A 64 -5.14 17.58 9.69
C PRO A 64 -4.36 18.50 8.74
N LEU A 65 -3.14 18.12 8.36
CA LEU A 65 -2.32 18.91 7.44
C LEU A 65 -2.94 18.96 6.04
N GLN A 66 -3.42 17.83 5.53
CA GLN A 66 -4.13 17.75 4.25
C GLN A 66 -5.42 18.58 4.28
N HIS A 67 -6.17 18.56 5.38
CA HIS A 67 -7.35 19.41 5.52
C HIS A 67 -7.00 20.90 5.43
N LEU A 68 -5.98 21.36 6.16
CA LEU A 68 -5.53 22.76 6.11
C LEU A 68 -5.07 23.17 4.70
N LEU A 69 -4.31 22.31 4.02
CA LEU A 69 -3.85 22.56 2.66
C LEU A 69 -5.02 22.71 1.68
N LEU A 70 -5.99 21.79 1.70
CA LEU A 70 -7.12 21.82 0.77
C LEU A 70 -8.13 22.93 1.10
N GLN A 71 -8.27 23.30 2.37
CA GLN A 71 -9.04 24.49 2.78
C GLN A 71 -8.43 25.78 2.22
N ALA A 72 -7.10 25.91 2.26
CA ALA A 72 -6.41 27.10 1.75
C ALA A 72 -6.36 27.14 0.21
N LEU A 73 -6.16 26.00 -0.45
CA LEU A 73 -5.99 25.93 -1.90
C LEU A 73 -7.32 25.88 -2.67
N ALA A 74 -8.38 25.34 -2.06
CA ALA A 74 -9.72 25.22 -2.63
C ALA A 74 -9.76 24.63 -4.06
N ARG A 75 -8.84 23.73 -4.40
CA ARG A 75 -8.71 23.11 -5.72
C ARG A 75 -8.12 21.70 -5.65
N PRO A 76 -8.34 20.84 -6.66
CA PRO A 76 -7.66 19.56 -6.78
C PRO A 76 -6.14 19.71 -6.80
N ILE A 77 -5.42 18.82 -6.11
CA ILE A 77 -3.96 18.77 -6.14
C ILE A 77 -3.45 17.35 -6.38
N VAL A 78 -2.37 17.21 -7.13
CA VAL A 78 -1.67 15.93 -7.26
C VAL A 78 -1.12 15.53 -5.90
N MET A 79 -1.46 14.33 -5.43
CA MET A 79 -0.98 13.74 -4.19
C MET A 79 -0.42 12.35 -4.48
N THR A 80 0.78 12.31 -5.06
CA THR A 80 1.45 11.06 -5.45
C THR A 80 2.59 10.71 -4.49
N SER A 81 2.97 9.42 -4.42
CA SER A 81 4.02 8.93 -3.54
C SER A 81 5.34 9.71 -3.71
N GLY A 82 5.93 10.20 -2.62
CA GLY A 82 7.21 10.91 -2.61
C GLY A 82 8.39 9.94 -2.64
N ASN A 83 8.69 9.36 -3.81
CA ASN A 83 9.77 8.39 -3.97
C ASN A 83 10.48 8.52 -5.33
N LEU A 84 11.75 8.14 -5.36
CA LEU A 84 12.48 7.86 -6.59
C LEU A 84 11.97 6.58 -7.23
N SER A 85 12.05 6.49 -8.56
CA SER A 85 11.65 5.27 -9.28
C SER A 85 12.53 4.09 -8.86
N GLY A 86 11.91 2.95 -8.54
CA GLY A 86 12.63 1.75 -8.08
C GLY A 86 13.06 1.77 -6.62
N ARG A 87 12.59 2.75 -5.84
CA ARG A 87 12.83 2.86 -4.39
C ARG A 87 11.53 3.02 -3.63
N PRO A 88 11.44 2.49 -2.40
CA PRO A 88 10.30 2.73 -1.53
C PRO A 88 10.20 4.21 -1.13
N PRO A 89 9.02 4.68 -0.70
CA PRO A 89 8.84 6.00 -0.11
C PRO A 89 9.78 6.27 1.06
N ALA A 90 10.27 7.50 1.11
CA ALA A 90 11.08 7.98 2.21
C ALA A 90 10.27 8.05 3.51
N LEU A 91 10.84 7.56 4.62
CA LEU A 91 10.21 7.62 5.95
C LEU A 91 10.78 8.73 6.82
N SER A 92 12.08 9.04 6.66
CA SER A 92 12.74 10.10 7.42
C SER A 92 12.83 11.40 6.63
N ASN A 93 12.86 12.52 7.35
CA ASN A 93 13.07 13.85 6.76
C ASN A 93 14.37 13.91 5.94
N ALA A 94 15.46 13.35 6.47
CA ALA A 94 16.74 13.32 5.79
C ALA A 94 16.68 12.55 4.47
N GLN A 95 16.02 11.39 4.47
CA GLN A 95 15.83 10.61 3.25
C GLN A 95 14.96 11.36 2.23
N ALA A 96 13.86 12.00 2.67
CA ALA A 96 12.99 12.76 1.77
C ALA A 96 13.72 13.95 1.12
N LEU A 97 14.51 14.69 1.91
CA LEU A 97 15.33 15.80 1.41
C LEU A 97 16.34 15.32 0.37
N ASN A 98 17.03 14.20 0.63
CA ASN A 98 18.02 13.65 -0.30
C ASN A 98 17.37 13.09 -1.57
N ASP A 99 16.36 12.23 -1.43
CA ASP A 99 15.76 11.51 -2.57
C ASP A 99 14.94 12.43 -3.48
N LEU A 100 14.40 13.54 -2.96
CA LEU A 100 13.48 14.41 -3.72
C LEU A 100 14.06 15.81 -4.01
N ALA A 101 15.34 16.06 -3.69
CA ALA A 101 15.99 17.36 -3.90
C ALA A 101 15.82 17.90 -5.33
N ASP A 102 15.99 17.03 -6.34
CA ASP A 102 15.90 17.42 -7.76
C ASP A 102 14.45 17.39 -8.30
N ILE A 103 13.47 17.12 -7.44
CA ILE A 103 12.06 16.96 -7.82
C ILE A 103 11.21 18.07 -7.20
N ALA A 104 11.31 18.27 -5.89
CA ALA A 104 10.47 19.19 -5.14
C ALA A 104 11.12 20.58 -5.05
N ASP A 105 10.33 21.63 -5.30
CA ASP A 105 10.79 23.02 -5.12
C ASP A 105 10.84 23.44 -3.64
N GLY A 106 10.23 22.66 -2.75
CA GLY A 106 10.20 22.90 -1.32
C GLY A 106 9.64 21.72 -0.55
N PHE A 107 9.86 21.72 0.77
CA PHE A 107 9.51 20.61 1.65
C PHE A 107 8.69 21.12 2.84
N LEU A 108 7.53 20.49 3.06
CA LEU A 108 6.71 20.68 4.26
C LEU A 108 6.83 19.42 5.12
N LEU A 109 7.72 19.46 6.11
CA LEU A 109 8.07 18.34 6.98
C LEU A 109 7.63 18.59 8.43
N HIS A 110 7.73 17.56 9.27
CA HIS A 110 7.47 17.66 10.71
C HIS A 110 8.44 16.81 11.52
N ASN A 111 8.43 16.99 12.84
CA ASN A 111 9.29 16.29 13.80
C ASN A 111 8.61 15.08 14.49
N ARG A 112 7.47 14.61 13.97
CA ARG A 112 6.86 13.33 14.39
C ARG A 112 7.38 12.21 13.49
N ASP A 113 8.08 11.24 14.05
CA ASP A 113 8.65 10.15 13.24
C ASP A 113 7.58 9.25 12.61
N ILE A 114 7.87 8.76 11.40
CA ILE A 114 7.08 7.75 10.70
C ILE A 114 7.90 6.45 10.76
N LEU A 115 7.46 5.51 11.60
CA LEU A 115 8.20 4.26 11.83
C LEU A 115 7.88 3.16 10.81
N GLN A 116 6.73 3.28 10.14
CA GLN A 116 6.21 2.26 9.24
C GLN A 116 5.80 2.89 7.92
N ARG A 117 6.28 2.30 6.83
CA ARG A 117 5.75 2.60 5.51
C ARG A 117 4.30 2.13 5.46
N MET A 118 3.43 3.03 5.03
CA MET A 118 2.02 2.73 4.82
C MET A 118 1.52 3.52 3.61
N ASP A 119 1.59 2.87 2.43
CA ASP A 119 1.08 3.44 1.19
C ASP A 119 -0.44 3.70 1.29
N ASP A 120 -0.95 4.63 0.48
CA ASP A 120 -2.39 4.81 0.34
C ASP A 120 -3.02 3.55 -0.27
N SER A 121 -4.13 3.12 0.34
CA SER A 121 -4.96 2.04 -0.22
C SER A 121 -5.65 2.50 -1.50
N LEU A 122 -5.89 1.57 -2.41
CA LEU A 122 -6.51 1.83 -3.71
C LEU A 122 -7.68 0.86 -3.93
N VAL A 123 -8.85 1.41 -4.20
CA VAL A 123 -10.06 0.65 -4.53
C VAL A 123 -10.71 1.23 -5.79
N ARG A 124 -11.55 0.46 -6.47
CA ARG A 124 -12.48 1.00 -7.47
C ARG A 124 -13.74 1.55 -6.79
N SER A 125 -14.50 2.37 -7.51
CA SER A 125 -15.83 2.81 -7.06
C SER A 125 -16.80 1.66 -6.78
N SER A 126 -16.59 0.49 -7.39
CA SER A 126 -17.36 -0.74 -7.10
C SER A 126 -17.02 -1.39 -5.75
N GLY A 127 -15.98 -0.90 -5.05
CA GLY A 127 -15.44 -1.52 -3.84
C GLY A 127 -14.36 -2.58 -4.10
N GLU A 128 -14.02 -2.88 -5.36
CA GLU A 128 -12.94 -3.81 -5.69
C GLU A 128 -11.60 -3.31 -5.13
N MET A 129 -10.92 -4.15 -4.35
CA MET A 129 -9.63 -3.83 -3.74
C MET A 129 -8.48 -4.03 -4.75
N LEU A 130 -7.70 -2.99 -5.00
CA LEU A 130 -6.51 -3.03 -5.86
C LEU A 130 -5.20 -2.96 -5.06
N ARG A 131 -5.23 -2.29 -3.90
CA ARG A 131 -4.12 -2.21 -2.95
C ARG A 131 -4.65 -2.02 -1.54
N ARG A 132 -4.39 -3.00 -0.67
CA ARG A 132 -4.71 -2.93 0.77
C ARG A 132 -3.48 -2.45 1.56
N ALA A 133 -3.57 -1.27 2.16
CA ALA A 133 -2.50 -0.68 2.98
C ALA A 133 -3.11 0.23 4.06
N ARG A 134 -2.89 1.56 4.01
CA ARG A 134 -3.40 2.53 5.00
C ARG A 134 -4.91 2.37 5.21
N GLY A 135 -5.34 2.35 6.47
CA GLY A 135 -6.75 2.29 6.82
C GLY A 135 -7.36 0.88 6.87
N TYR A 136 -6.64 -0.14 6.39
CA TYR A 136 -7.07 -1.54 6.51
C TYR A 136 -6.07 -2.39 7.29
N VAL A 137 -4.77 -2.11 7.19
CA VAL A 137 -3.75 -2.79 7.99
C VAL A 137 -3.70 -2.15 9.38
N PRO A 138 -3.66 -2.94 10.48
CA PRO A 138 -3.41 -4.38 10.56
C PRO A 138 -4.66 -5.24 10.87
N ASP A 139 -5.85 -4.89 10.38
CA ASP A 139 -7.05 -5.67 10.69
C ASP A 139 -6.92 -7.12 10.21
N ALA A 140 -7.27 -8.06 11.09
CA ALA A 140 -7.30 -9.49 10.79
C ALA A 140 -8.57 -9.87 10.02
N LEU A 141 -8.46 -10.91 9.20
CA LEU A 141 -9.56 -11.48 8.43
C LEU A 141 -9.88 -12.88 8.97
N PRO A 142 -11.17 -13.22 9.15
CA PRO A 142 -11.55 -14.57 9.53
C PRO A 142 -11.22 -15.55 8.40
N LEU A 143 -10.68 -16.71 8.76
CA LEU A 143 -10.50 -17.82 7.83
C LEU A 143 -11.84 -18.49 7.50
N PRO A 144 -11.94 -19.16 6.34
CA PRO A 144 -13.14 -19.91 5.96
C PRO A 144 -13.61 -20.93 7.02
N PRO A 145 -14.92 -21.23 7.08
CA PRO A 145 -15.44 -22.26 7.97
C PRO A 145 -14.70 -23.60 7.82
N GLY A 146 -14.25 -24.16 8.94
CA GLY A 146 -13.49 -25.40 8.99
C GLY A 146 -11.99 -25.21 9.28
N LEU A 147 -11.44 -24.01 9.05
CA LEU A 147 -10.06 -23.67 9.39
C LEU A 147 -10.01 -22.92 10.73
N ARG A 148 -9.77 -23.63 11.83
CA ARG A 148 -9.86 -23.05 13.20
C ARG A 148 -8.62 -23.22 14.07
N ASP A 149 -7.75 -24.17 13.76
CA ASP A 149 -6.58 -24.52 14.57
C ASP A 149 -5.29 -24.50 13.74
N ILE A 150 -5.18 -23.50 12.85
CA ILE A 150 -4.01 -23.36 11.99
C ILE A 150 -2.79 -23.01 12.88
N PRO A 151 -1.68 -23.78 12.82
CA PRO A 151 -0.46 -23.41 13.53
C PRO A 151 0.09 -22.08 12.98
N PRO A 152 0.86 -21.32 13.77
CA PRO A 152 1.45 -20.06 13.30
C PRO A 152 2.22 -20.23 11.98
N LEU A 153 1.65 -19.72 10.91
CA LEU A 153 2.15 -19.86 9.55
C LEU A 153 2.46 -18.48 8.97
N LEU A 154 3.67 -18.31 8.46
CA LEU A 154 4.09 -17.12 7.73
C LEU A 154 4.09 -17.42 6.23
N ALA A 155 3.20 -16.79 5.47
CA ALA A 155 3.25 -16.83 4.01
C ALA A 155 3.98 -15.60 3.48
N LEU A 156 5.02 -15.78 2.66
CA LEU A 156 5.86 -14.67 2.18
C LEU A 156 5.28 -13.95 0.95
N GLY A 157 4.31 -14.55 0.28
CA GLY A 157 3.75 -14.02 -0.97
C GLY A 157 4.72 -14.07 -2.16
N ALA A 158 4.35 -13.38 -3.23
CA ALA A 158 5.14 -13.27 -4.46
C ALA A 158 6.06 -12.04 -4.44
N ASP A 159 7.05 -11.97 -5.34
CA ASP A 159 7.98 -10.83 -5.42
C ASP A 159 7.32 -9.52 -5.86
N MET A 160 6.31 -9.60 -6.73
CA MET A 160 5.61 -8.43 -7.26
C MET A 160 4.34 -8.11 -6.46
N LYS A 161 4.14 -6.82 -6.16
CA LYS A 161 3.03 -6.31 -5.35
C LYS A 161 2.91 -7.03 -3.99
N ASN A 162 4.06 -7.35 -3.39
CA ASN A 162 4.16 -8.23 -2.25
C ASN A 162 3.32 -7.78 -1.04
N THR A 163 2.72 -8.77 -0.41
CA THR A 163 2.28 -8.77 0.99
C THR A 163 2.71 -10.10 1.61
N PHE A 164 3.05 -10.08 2.90
CA PHE A 164 3.16 -11.31 3.68
C PHE A 164 1.88 -11.52 4.50
N CYS A 165 1.63 -12.75 4.93
CA CYS A 165 0.48 -13.13 5.73
C CYS A 165 0.92 -13.86 7.00
N LEU A 166 0.34 -13.50 8.14
CA LEU A 166 0.44 -14.23 9.40
C LEU A 166 -0.90 -14.93 9.64
N ALA A 167 -0.92 -16.26 9.62
CA ALA A 167 -2.12 -17.05 9.90
C ALA A 167 -1.93 -17.86 11.20
N ARG A 168 -2.91 -17.82 12.11
CA ARG A 168 -2.93 -18.62 13.34
C ARG A 168 -4.37 -18.80 13.82
N GLY A 169 -4.71 -20.00 14.26
CA GLY A 169 -6.06 -20.32 14.71
C GLY A 169 -7.05 -20.21 13.55
N SER A 170 -8.01 -19.30 13.67
CA SER A 170 -9.06 -19.04 12.69
C SER A 170 -8.94 -17.69 11.99
N GLU A 171 -7.77 -17.05 12.04
CA GLU A 171 -7.57 -15.71 11.49
C GLU A 171 -6.30 -15.64 10.63
N ALA A 172 -6.34 -14.76 9.63
CA ALA A 172 -5.23 -14.40 8.78
C ALA A 172 -5.05 -12.89 8.77
N LEU A 173 -3.81 -12.45 8.85
CA LEU A 173 -3.47 -11.05 8.92
C LEU A 173 -2.44 -10.71 7.83
N LEU A 174 -2.87 -9.86 6.90
CA LEU A 174 -2.04 -9.40 5.79
C LEU A 174 -1.28 -8.13 6.16
N SER A 175 -0.01 -8.09 5.77
CA SER A 175 0.80 -6.88 5.81
C SER A 175 0.27 -5.80 4.87
N GLN A 176 0.84 -4.60 4.97
CA GLN A 176 0.74 -3.60 3.92
C GLN A 176 1.47 -4.04 2.65
N HIS A 177 1.14 -3.35 1.55
CA HIS A 177 1.79 -3.51 0.25
C HIS A 177 3.26 -3.03 0.29
N PHE A 178 4.19 -3.90 -0.10
CA PHE A 178 5.61 -3.57 -0.21
C PHE A 178 6.06 -3.20 -1.62
N GLY A 179 5.26 -3.53 -2.64
CA GLY A 179 5.64 -3.29 -4.03
C GLY A 179 6.47 -4.45 -4.58
N ASP A 180 7.58 -4.15 -5.24
CA ASP A 180 8.50 -5.13 -5.80
C ASP A 180 9.63 -5.41 -4.81
N LEU A 181 9.79 -6.68 -4.40
CA LEU A 181 10.85 -7.08 -3.46
C LEU A 181 12.27 -6.92 -4.02
N GLY A 182 12.42 -6.70 -5.32
CA GLY A 182 13.68 -6.39 -5.99
C GLY A 182 14.13 -4.95 -5.84
N GLU A 183 13.26 -4.04 -5.40
CA GLU A 183 13.60 -2.63 -5.21
C GLU A 183 14.55 -2.43 -4.02
N GLU A 184 15.48 -1.50 -4.18
CA GLU A 184 16.50 -1.18 -3.18
C GLU A 184 15.84 -0.71 -1.87
N GLY A 185 16.21 -1.33 -0.75
CA GLY A 185 15.69 -0.98 0.58
C GLY A 185 14.35 -1.59 0.96
N VAL A 186 13.64 -2.28 0.05
CA VAL A 186 12.36 -2.94 0.37
C VAL A 186 12.53 -4.06 1.40
N GLU A 187 13.61 -4.84 1.33
CA GLU A 187 13.88 -5.91 2.30
C GLU A 187 13.94 -5.39 3.75
N GLN A 188 14.62 -4.27 3.98
CA GLN A 188 14.73 -3.68 5.32
C GLN A 188 13.36 -3.26 5.86
N GLN A 189 12.54 -2.63 5.01
CA GLN A 189 11.17 -2.25 5.40
C GLN A 189 10.32 -3.48 5.67
N TRP A 190 10.38 -4.49 4.80
CA TRP A 190 9.65 -5.75 4.92
C TRP A 190 9.98 -6.46 6.24
N ARG A 191 11.27 -6.62 6.57
CA ARG A 191 11.72 -7.27 7.81
C ARG A 191 11.31 -6.49 9.06
N SER A 192 11.44 -5.16 9.02
CA SER A 192 11.05 -4.29 10.14
C SER A 192 9.54 -4.37 10.42
N THR A 193 8.72 -4.39 9.37
CA THR A 193 7.28 -4.58 9.51
C THR A 193 6.94 -5.98 10.03
N LEU A 194 7.56 -7.04 9.49
CA LEU A 194 7.32 -8.40 9.96
C LEU A 194 7.62 -8.51 11.45
N GLN A 195 8.75 -7.97 11.91
CA GLN A 195 9.14 -7.95 13.31
C GLN A 195 8.12 -7.19 14.17
N LEU A 196 7.68 -6.00 13.72
CA LEU A 196 6.66 -5.23 14.44
C LEU A 196 5.33 -6.00 14.56
N MET A 197 4.86 -6.59 13.46
CA MET A 197 3.60 -7.34 13.44
C MET A 197 3.70 -8.61 14.30
N GLN A 198 4.83 -9.32 14.25
CA GLN A 198 5.08 -10.45 15.14
C GLN A 198 5.04 -10.04 16.63
N SER A 199 5.61 -8.87 16.95
CA SER A 199 5.56 -8.32 18.31
C SER A 199 4.13 -7.96 18.74
N ILE A 200 3.37 -7.26 17.90
CA ILE A 200 2.00 -6.80 18.21
C ILE A 200 1.08 -8.01 18.46
N TYR A 201 1.19 -9.05 17.63
CA TYR A 201 0.30 -10.22 17.68
C TYR A 201 0.84 -11.39 18.50
N ALA A 202 1.98 -11.20 19.19
CA ALA A 202 2.72 -12.25 19.89
C ALA A 202 2.82 -13.52 19.02
N PHE A 203 3.29 -13.34 17.78
CA PHE A 203 3.27 -14.34 16.74
C PHE A 203 4.68 -14.87 16.47
N VAL A 204 4.88 -16.17 16.68
CA VAL A 204 6.13 -16.87 16.37
C VAL A 204 5.83 -17.91 15.30
N PRO A 205 6.30 -17.74 14.04
CA PRO A 205 6.01 -18.68 12.98
C PRO A 205 6.63 -20.05 13.28
N GLN A 206 5.88 -21.10 13.01
CA GLN A 206 6.32 -22.49 13.08
C GLN A 206 6.58 -23.08 11.69
N ARG A 207 6.03 -22.45 10.64
CA ARG A 207 6.21 -22.84 9.24
C ARG A 207 6.21 -21.60 8.33
N VAL A 208 6.84 -21.75 7.18
CA VAL A 208 6.90 -20.71 6.15
C VAL A 208 6.33 -21.24 4.84
N VAL A 209 5.46 -20.48 4.20
CA VAL A 209 4.92 -20.78 2.87
C VAL A 209 5.49 -19.81 1.85
N VAL A 210 5.96 -20.34 0.73
CA VAL A 210 6.54 -19.57 -0.38
C VAL A 210 5.93 -19.98 -1.72
N ASP A 211 6.10 -19.11 -2.72
CA ASP A 211 5.80 -19.45 -4.10
C ASP A 211 6.74 -20.58 -4.58
N ALA A 212 6.24 -21.45 -5.44
CA ALA A 212 7.01 -22.52 -6.05
C ALA A 212 8.14 -22.02 -6.98
N HIS A 213 8.16 -20.74 -7.35
CA HIS A 213 9.20 -20.17 -8.19
C HIS A 213 10.54 -20.07 -7.42
N PRO A 214 11.59 -20.82 -7.83
CA PRO A 214 12.85 -20.88 -7.08
C PRO A 214 13.68 -19.59 -7.18
N GLY A 215 13.47 -18.80 -8.24
CA GLY A 215 14.17 -17.54 -8.46
C GLY A 215 13.63 -16.34 -7.67
N TYR A 216 12.54 -16.49 -6.91
CA TYR A 216 11.97 -15.38 -6.15
C TYR A 216 12.84 -15.01 -4.95
N ARG A 217 12.90 -13.71 -4.65
CA ARG A 217 13.53 -13.18 -3.44
C ARG A 217 12.78 -13.65 -2.20
N SER A 218 11.45 -13.68 -2.24
CA SER A 218 10.66 -14.23 -1.12
C SER A 218 11.05 -15.67 -0.80
N THR A 219 11.21 -16.52 -1.82
CA THR A 219 11.68 -17.90 -1.68
C THR A 219 13.09 -17.97 -1.08
N GLN A 220 14.02 -17.13 -1.55
CA GLN A 220 15.37 -17.06 -1.01
C GLN A 220 15.39 -16.59 0.46
N TRP A 221 14.54 -15.65 0.83
CA TRP A 221 14.42 -15.16 2.21
C TRP A 221 13.93 -16.23 3.17
N ALA A 222 13.08 -17.16 2.73
CA ALA A 222 12.61 -18.26 3.56
C ALA A 222 13.76 -19.16 4.06
N ALA A 223 14.80 -19.35 3.26
CA ALA A 223 15.98 -20.13 3.66
C ALA A 223 16.68 -19.55 4.89
N SER A 224 16.59 -18.22 5.10
CA SER A 224 17.18 -17.54 6.26
C SER A 224 16.39 -17.70 7.56
N LEU A 225 15.15 -18.24 7.51
CA LEU A 225 14.25 -18.32 8.67
C LEU A 225 14.40 -19.61 9.48
N SER A 226 15.16 -20.61 9.01
CA SER A 226 15.38 -21.90 9.71
C SER A 226 14.09 -22.61 10.15
N LEU A 227 13.02 -22.49 9.36
CA LEU A 227 11.71 -23.12 9.58
C LEU A 227 11.38 -24.12 8.47
N PRO A 228 10.49 -25.09 8.71
CA PRO A 228 9.92 -25.90 7.65
C PRO A 228 9.29 -25.02 6.57
N VAL A 229 9.72 -25.22 5.31
CA VAL A 229 9.26 -24.47 4.14
C VAL A 229 8.31 -25.34 3.31
N GLU A 230 7.14 -24.80 3.00
CA GLU A 230 6.16 -25.40 2.09
C GLU A 230 6.00 -24.52 0.85
N THR A 231 5.96 -25.15 -0.33
CA THR A 231 5.83 -24.44 -1.62
C THR A 231 4.40 -24.52 -2.15
N VAL A 232 3.86 -23.40 -2.63
CA VAL A 232 2.54 -23.33 -3.26
C VAL A 232 2.68 -22.76 -4.68
N LEU A 233 1.97 -23.36 -5.65
CA LEU A 233 1.94 -22.86 -7.03
C LEU A 233 1.23 -21.50 -7.10
N HIS A 234 1.81 -20.54 -7.83
CA HIS A 234 1.28 -19.18 -7.96
C HIS A 234 -0.21 -19.11 -8.31
N HIS A 235 -0.63 -19.86 -9.33
CA HIS A 235 -2.02 -19.86 -9.78
C HIS A 235 -2.96 -20.59 -8.81
N HIS A 236 -2.45 -21.55 -8.03
CA HIS A 236 -3.23 -22.16 -6.96
C HIS A 236 -3.46 -21.17 -5.81
N ALA A 237 -2.48 -20.31 -5.50
CA ALA A 237 -2.65 -19.27 -4.48
C ALA A 237 -3.67 -18.18 -4.90
N HIS A 238 -3.90 -17.98 -6.20
CA HIS A 238 -4.91 -17.02 -6.71
C HIS A 238 -6.33 -17.57 -6.76
N ALA A 239 -6.49 -18.89 -6.92
CA ALA A 239 -7.78 -19.56 -7.12
C ALA A 239 -8.59 -19.68 -5.83
#